data_AF-A0A256IC39-F1
#
_entry.id   AF-A0A256IC39-F1
#
_cell.length_a   1.000
_cell.length_b   1.000
_cell.length_c   1.000
_cell.angle_alpha   90.00
_cell.angle_beta   90.00
_cell.angle_gamma   90.00
#
_symmetry.space_group_name_H-M   'P 1'
#
loop_
_entity.id
_entity.type
_entity.pdbx_description
1 polymer ?
#
loop_
_entity_poly.entity_id
_entity_poly.type
_entity_poly.pdbx_seq_one_letter_code
_entity_poly.pdbx_strand_id
1 'polypeptide(L)'
;MGAELCIVCESSTSSEGMPYRCAYCGDPVCSDHRLPENHGCSGERLPADKTPENRSPQPMDSEDVSTIGTTPDEIGQSSPDVALDGSIAGDQPAESDEENAESWWRRLLPW
;
A
#
# COMPACT_ATOMS: atom_id res chain seq x y z
N MET A 1 -19.64 17.48 4.74
CA MET A 1 -19.01 16.91 3.53
C MET A 1 -20.14 16.35 2.67
N GLY A 2 -20.32 16.84 1.44
CA GLY A 2 -21.42 16.40 0.58
C GLY A 2 -21.13 15.02 0.00
N ALA A 3 -22.08 14.09 0.13
CA ALA A 3 -22.01 12.82 -0.58
C ALA A 3 -22.16 13.09 -2.08
N GLU A 4 -21.21 12.62 -2.88
CA GLU A 4 -21.31 12.72 -4.33
C GLU A 4 -22.29 11.66 -4.84
N LEU A 5 -23.24 12.08 -5.69
CA LEU A 5 -24.27 11.22 -6.27
C LEU A 5 -23.97 10.93 -7.73
N CYS A 6 -24.38 9.76 -8.20
CA CYS A 6 -24.20 9.37 -9.60
C CYS A 6 -25.07 10.23 -10.51
N ILE A 7 -24.50 10.78 -11.58
CA ILE A 7 -25.24 11.63 -12.53
C ILE A 7 -26.36 10.88 -13.29
N VAL A 8 -26.34 9.55 -13.31
CA VAL A 8 -27.31 8.73 -14.04
C VAL A 8 -28.46 8.26 -13.15
N CYS A 9 -28.15 7.72 -11.97
CA CYS A 9 -29.13 7.05 -11.11
C CYS A 9 -29.27 7.67 -9.71
N GLU A 10 -28.59 8.78 -9.44
CA GLU A 10 -28.64 9.53 -8.17
C GLU A 10 -28.28 8.70 -6.93
N SER A 11 -27.72 7.50 -7.10
CA SER A 11 -27.21 6.68 -6.01
C SER A 11 -25.89 7.24 -5.48
N SER A 12 -25.53 6.90 -4.24
CA SER A 12 -24.24 7.30 -3.69
C SER A 12 -23.10 6.69 -4.52
N THR A 13 -22.16 7.53 -4.97
CA THR A 13 -20.94 7.06 -5.65
C THR A 13 -19.92 6.49 -4.66
N SER A 14 -20.16 6.71 -3.38
CA SER A 14 -19.33 6.32 -2.25
C SER A 14 -20.24 5.63 -1.22
N SER A 15 -20.46 4.32 -1.39
CA SER A 15 -21.19 3.54 -0.38
C SER A 15 -20.28 3.11 0.77
N GLU A 16 -18.99 2.81 0.51
CA GLU A 16 -18.02 2.39 1.54
C GLU A 16 -16.54 2.75 1.19
N GLY A 17 -16.28 3.57 0.16
CA GLY A 17 -14.92 3.84 -0.35
C GLY A 17 -14.79 5.11 -1.18
N MET A 18 -13.61 5.38 -1.76
CA MET A 18 -13.37 6.57 -2.57
C MET A 18 -14.38 6.67 -3.74
N PRO A 19 -14.94 7.86 -4.02
CA PRO A 19 -15.91 8.05 -5.10
C PRO A 19 -15.27 7.81 -6.48
N TYR A 20 -15.99 7.14 -7.38
CA TYR A 20 -15.53 6.97 -8.75
C TYR A 20 -15.77 8.22 -9.58
N ARG A 21 -14.76 8.61 -10.36
CA ARG A 21 -14.84 9.67 -11.37
C ARG A 21 -14.44 9.12 -12.73
N CYS A 22 -15.19 9.50 -13.77
CA CYS A 22 -14.85 9.13 -15.13
C CYS A 22 -13.52 9.80 -15.56
N ALA A 23 -12.60 9.04 -16.15
CA ALA A 23 -11.30 9.57 -16.60
C ALA A 23 -11.38 10.50 -17.82
N TYR A 24 -12.54 10.57 -18.48
CA TYR A 24 -12.76 11.35 -19.69
C TYR A 24 -13.51 12.65 -19.40
N CYS A 25 -14.65 12.59 -18.71
CA CYS A 25 -15.44 13.79 -18.38
C CYS A 25 -15.28 14.28 -16.92
N GLY A 26 -14.74 13.45 -16.01
CA GLY A 26 -14.58 13.80 -14.59
C GLY A 26 -15.83 13.65 -13.72
N ASP A 27 -16.97 13.28 -14.31
CA ASP A 27 -18.24 13.20 -13.60
C ASP A 27 -18.26 12.08 -12.54
N PRO A 28 -18.95 12.31 -11.40
CA PRO A 28 -19.13 11.31 -10.36
C PRO A 28 -20.13 10.24 -10.82
N VAL A 29 -19.71 8.98 -10.75
CA VAL A 29 -20.47 7.82 -11.22
C VAL A 29 -20.43 6.69 -10.18
N CYS A 30 -21.47 5.86 -10.13
CA CYS A 30 -21.45 4.67 -9.27
C CYS A 30 -20.76 3.48 -9.97
N SER A 31 -20.57 2.38 -9.26
CA SER A 31 -19.93 1.16 -9.77
C SER A 31 -20.57 0.62 -11.05
N ASP A 32 -21.89 0.75 -11.20
CA ASP A 32 -22.64 0.30 -12.38
C ASP A 32 -22.51 1.27 -13.57
N HIS A 33 -22.34 2.56 -13.32
CA HIS A 33 -22.25 3.60 -14.35
C HIS A 33 -20.82 4.10 -14.60
N ARG A 34 -19.79 3.40 -14.09
CA ARG A 34 -18.38 3.81 -14.21
C ARG A 34 -17.84 3.79 -15.64
N LEU A 35 -18.44 2.98 -16.52
CA LEU A 35 -18.05 2.89 -17.92
C LEU A 35 -18.52 4.12 -18.70
N PRO A 36 -17.71 4.66 -19.64
CA PRO A 36 -18.07 5.83 -20.44
C PRO A 36 -19.42 5.70 -21.15
N GLU A 37 -19.73 4.51 -21.67
CA GLU A 37 -20.98 4.22 -22.39
C GLU A 37 -22.22 4.23 -21.48
N ASN A 38 -22.08 3.93 -20.19
CA ASN A 38 -23.21 3.80 -19.26
C ASN A 38 -23.73 5.15 -18.73
N HIS A 39 -22.95 6.22 -18.85
CA HIS A 39 -23.37 7.57 -18.45
C HIS A 39 -23.37 8.57 -19.60
N GLY A 40 -23.28 8.10 -20.85
CA GLY A 40 -23.32 8.96 -22.03
C GLY A 40 -22.10 9.88 -22.13
N CYS A 41 -20.92 9.38 -21.77
CA CYS A 41 -19.69 10.15 -21.81
C CYS A 41 -19.39 10.64 -23.22
N SER A 42 -19.01 11.91 -23.36
CA SER A 42 -18.58 12.49 -24.64
C SER A 42 -17.28 11.86 -25.18
N GLY A 43 -16.53 11.12 -24.35
CA GLY A 43 -15.28 10.45 -24.73
C GLY A 43 -14.11 11.41 -24.95
N GLU A 44 -14.33 12.71 -24.83
CA GLU A 44 -13.26 13.70 -24.89
C GLU A 44 -12.42 13.54 -23.64
N ARG A 45 -11.12 13.28 -23.81
CA ARG A 45 -10.21 13.20 -22.67
C ARG A 45 -10.14 14.58 -22.03
N LEU A 46 -10.38 14.68 -20.72
CA LEU A 46 -10.15 15.93 -20.00
C LEU A 46 -8.78 16.48 -20.41
N PRO A 47 -8.66 17.78 -20.73
CA PRO A 47 -7.35 18.39 -20.83
C PRO A 47 -6.63 18.05 -19.52
N ALA A 48 -5.38 17.59 -19.64
CA ALA A 48 -4.58 17.20 -18.48
C ALA A 48 -4.83 18.22 -17.37
N ASP A 49 -5.20 17.70 -16.19
CA ASP A 49 -5.49 18.49 -15.01
C ASP A 49 -4.54 19.68 -15.01
N LYS A 50 -5.10 20.90 -14.92
CA LYS A 50 -4.31 22.08 -14.62
C LYS A 50 -3.91 21.90 -13.17
N THR A 51 -3.02 20.93 -12.93
CA THR A 51 -2.51 20.60 -11.61
C THR A 51 -2.21 21.94 -10.97
N PRO A 52 -2.81 22.27 -9.81
CA PRO A 52 -2.30 23.40 -9.06
C PRO A 52 -0.80 23.16 -8.98
N GLU A 53 -0.02 24.20 -9.24
CA GLU A 53 1.43 24.16 -9.47
C GLU A 53 2.19 23.41 -8.34
N ASN A 54 1.49 23.21 -7.23
CA ASN A 54 1.71 22.39 -6.06
C ASN A 54 1.39 20.86 -6.22
N ARG A 55 1.62 20.25 -7.38
CA ARG A 55 1.75 18.77 -7.48
C ARG A 55 3.06 18.34 -8.14
N SER A 56 3.89 19.31 -8.50
CA SER A 56 5.28 19.06 -8.84
C SER A 56 5.96 18.39 -7.65
N PRO A 57 6.84 17.40 -7.87
CA PRO A 57 7.68 16.85 -6.81
C PRO A 57 8.35 18.01 -6.07
N GLN A 58 7.96 18.24 -4.82
CA GLN A 58 8.65 19.23 -4.01
C GLN A 58 10.05 18.66 -3.73
N PRO A 59 11.13 19.45 -3.89
CA PRO A 59 12.44 19.02 -3.42
C PRO A 59 12.30 18.67 -1.93
N MET A 60 12.81 17.51 -1.54
CA MET A 60 12.82 17.13 -0.13
C MET A 60 13.58 18.18 0.66
N ASP A 61 13.02 18.57 1.80
CA ASP A 61 13.69 19.51 2.68
C ASP A 61 14.95 18.85 3.27
N SER A 62 16.09 19.55 3.20
CA SER A 62 17.39 19.06 3.64
C SER A 62 17.44 18.77 5.14
N GLU A 63 16.62 19.43 5.96
CA GLU A 63 16.54 19.17 7.40
C GLU A 63 15.74 17.92 7.78
N ASP A 64 14.97 17.33 6.84
CA ASP A 64 14.24 16.06 7.02
C ASP A 64 14.95 14.84 6.39
N VAL A 65 16.11 15.04 5.76
CA VAL A 65 16.97 13.93 5.29
C VAL A 65 17.75 13.36 6.48
N SER A 66 17.04 12.63 7.32
CA SER A 66 17.68 11.72 8.25
C SER A 66 18.11 10.49 7.45
N THR A 67 19.39 10.39 7.11
CA THR A 67 19.93 9.12 6.66
C THR A 67 19.76 8.14 7.81
N ILE A 68 18.83 7.19 7.66
CA ILE A 68 18.88 5.94 8.42
C ILE A 68 20.12 5.18 7.95
N GLY A 69 21.30 5.67 8.33
CA GLY A 69 22.49 4.86 8.36
C GLY A 69 22.22 3.80 9.40
N THR A 70 22.19 2.54 8.99
CA THR A 70 22.37 1.43 9.91
C THR A 70 23.65 1.73 10.69
N THR A 71 23.51 2.14 11.94
CA THR A 71 24.64 2.14 12.87
C THR A 71 25.27 0.74 12.81
N PRO A 72 26.61 0.61 12.77
CA PRO A 72 27.29 -0.65 12.46
C PRO A 72 26.96 -1.86 13.36
N ASP A 73 26.19 -1.72 14.44
CA ASP A 73 26.04 -2.83 15.39
C ASP A 73 24.74 -3.63 15.30
N GLU A 74 23.64 -3.14 14.70
CA GLU A 74 22.40 -3.94 14.63
C GLU A 74 21.67 -3.76 13.30
N ILE A 75 22.36 -4.13 12.22
CA ILE A 75 21.71 -4.47 10.96
C ILE A 75 20.73 -5.62 11.23
N GLY A 76 19.44 -5.29 11.14
CA GLY A 76 18.37 -6.26 11.04
C GLY A 76 18.78 -7.36 10.08
N GLN A 77 18.65 -8.59 10.56
CA GLN A 77 18.85 -9.86 9.89
C GLN A 77 18.63 -9.74 8.38
N SER A 78 19.74 -9.67 7.63
CA SER A 78 19.68 -9.79 6.16
C SER A 78 18.93 -11.05 5.80
N SER A 79 18.18 -11.01 4.70
CA SER A 79 17.49 -12.20 4.20
C SER A 79 18.49 -13.35 4.02
N PRO A 80 18.20 -14.55 4.55
CA PRO A 80 19.09 -15.69 4.44
C PRO A 80 19.30 -16.08 2.97
N ASP A 81 20.50 -16.52 2.64
CA ASP A 81 20.83 -17.03 1.31
C ASP A 81 19.99 -18.28 1.01
N VAL A 82 19.46 -18.37 -0.20
CA VAL A 82 18.65 -19.50 -0.66
C VAL A 82 19.40 -20.23 -1.77
N ALA A 83 19.63 -21.52 -1.58
CA ALA A 83 20.26 -22.40 -2.57
C ALA A 83 19.34 -22.65 -3.78
N LEU A 84 19.89 -23.22 -4.85
CA LEU A 84 19.15 -23.51 -6.10
C LEU A 84 17.97 -24.48 -5.91
N ASP A 85 17.99 -25.29 -4.84
CA ASP A 85 16.91 -26.19 -4.43
C ASP A 85 15.88 -25.54 -3.50
N GLY A 86 16.07 -24.28 -3.12
CA GLY A 86 15.18 -23.53 -2.23
C GLY A 86 15.50 -23.65 -0.73
N SER A 87 16.55 -24.40 -0.36
CA SER A 87 17.00 -24.50 1.03
C SER A 87 17.74 -23.23 1.47
N ILE A 88 17.49 -22.77 2.70
CA ILE A 88 18.27 -21.69 3.33
C ILE A 88 19.68 -22.19 3.64
N ALA A 89 20.69 -21.53 3.06
CA ALA A 89 22.08 -21.90 3.20
C ALA A 89 22.71 -21.12 4.37
N GLY A 90 22.71 -21.70 5.58
CA GLY A 90 23.34 -21.01 6.72
C GLY A 90 23.19 -21.58 8.13
N ASP A 91 22.86 -22.86 8.33
CA ASP A 91 22.84 -23.44 9.67
C ASP A 91 24.07 -24.35 9.88
N GLN A 92 25.05 -23.85 10.62
CA GLN A 92 25.99 -24.69 11.39
C GLN A 92 25.63 -24.45 12.86
N PRO A 93 25.38 -25.50 13.67
CA PRO A 93 24.95 -25.36 15.04
C PRO A 93 26.10 -24.76 15.87
N ALA A 94 25.98 -23.48 16.21
CA ALA A 94 26.70 -22.92 17.34
C ALA A 94 26.01 -23.47 18.60
N GLU A 95 26.75 -24.32 19.31
CA GLU A 95 26.55 -24.69 20.71
C GLU A 95 26.02 -23.52 21.59
N SER A 96 25.16 -23.84 22.58
CA SER A 96 24.42 -22.97 23.55
C SER A 96 23.08 -22.42 23.00
N ASP A 97 21.88 -22.69 23.53
CA ASP A 97 21.42 -23.12 24.84
C ASP A 97 20.18 -24.03 24.70
N GLU A 98 20.32 -25.28 25.11
CA GLU A 98 19.27 -26.29 25.13
C GLU A 98 18.25 -26.08 26.29
N GLU A 99 18.40 -25.02 27.10
CA GLU A 99 17.62 -24.79 28.32
C GLU A 99 16.41 -23.85 28.13
N ASN A 100 16.41 -23.02 27.07
CA ASN A 100 15.35 -22.03 26.83
C ASN A 100 14.18 -22.62 26.01
N ALA A 101 14.47 -23.60 25.15
CA ALA A 101 13.46 -24.26 24.34
C ALA A 101 12.47 -25.06 25.19
N GLU A 102 12.85 -25.57 26.38
CA GLU A 102 11.94 -26.33 27.26
C GLU A 102 11.02 -25.46 28.13
N SER A 103 11.36 -24.19 28.33
CA SER A 103 10.68 -23.30 29.28
C SER A 103 9.52 -22.53 28.64
N TRP A 104 9.53 -22.30 27.32
CA TRP A 104 8.49 -21.54 26.63
C TRP A 104 7.21 -22.37 26.34
N TRP A 105 7.31 -23.63 25.93
CA TRP A 105 6.11 -24.44 25.63
C TRP A 105 5.41 -24.98 26.89
N ARG A 106 6.14 -25.17 28.00
CA ARG A 106 5.52 -25.51 29.30
C ARG A 106 4.63 -24.39 29.86
N ARG A 107 4.79 -23.16 29.37
CA ARG A 107 3.95 -21.99 29.69
C ARG A 107 2.67 -21.92 28.85
N LEU A 108 2.61 -22.68 27.75
CA LEU A 108 1.54 -22.65 26.75
C LEU A 108 0.65 -23.90 26.77
N LEU A 109 0.98 -24.90 27.58
CA LEU A 109 0.09 -26.02 27.88
C LEU A 109 -0.80 -25.65 29.09
N PRO A 110 -2.13 -25.58 28.92
CA PRO A 110 -3.03 -25.58 30.06
C PRO A 110 -2.96 -26.97 30.69
N TRP A 111 -2.75 -27.04 32.01
CA TRP A 111 -2.87 -28.28 32.77
C TRP A 111 -4.21 -28.99 32.52
#